data_AF-A0A0P0NW78-F1
#
_entry.id   AF-A0A0P0NW78-F1
#
_cell.length_a   1.000
_cell.length_b   1.000
_cell.length_c   1.000
_cell.angle_alpha   90.00
_cell.angle_beta   90.00
_cell.angle_gamma   90.00
#
_symmetry.space_group_name_H-M   'P 1'
#
loop_
_entity.id
_entity.type
_entity.pdbx_description
1 polymer ?
#
loop_
_entity_poly.entity_id
_entity_poly.type
_entity_poly.pdbx_seq_one_letter_code
_entity_poly.pdbx_strand_id
1 'polypeptide(L)'
;MTVARKFHPTNRLAKLIKTKGGMLVRDAIIAAEEGVEGLREASLVVLDETLAEIELRFGASASNRQAERFEDLYRLTMRLIDVSTFVSDAGVDQAAVSLAGVADHCAEVGAWRWNAIDVHLDALRLLRSVGAELPAADRQAMIDGLYRVSHR
;
A
#
# COMPACT_ATOMS: atom_id res chain seq x y z
N MET A 1 -48.14 9.69 -63.91
CA MET A 1 -47.84 8.79 -62.78
C MET A 1 -46.64 9.34 -62.02
N THR A 2 -46.84 9.72 -60.76
CA THR A 2 -45.80 10.35 -59.91
C THR A 2 -44.97 9.28 -59.23
N VAL A 3 -43.65 9.32 -59.44
CA VAL A 3 -42.71 8.35 -58.86
C VAL A 3 -42.29 8.80 -57.46
N ALA A 4 -42.67 8.05 -56.45
CA ALA A 4 -42.29 8.32 -55.06
C ALA A 4 -40.77 8.09 -54.86
N ARG A 5 -40.03 9.17 -54.55
CA ARG A 5 -38.63 9.06 -54.10
C ARG A 5 -38.60 8.77 -52.60
N LYS A 6 -38.09 7.58 -52.23
CA LYS A 6 -37.85 7.21 -50.83
C LYS A 6 -36.52 7.79 -50.35
N PHE A 7 -36.56 8.63 -49.33
CA PHE A 7 -35.37 9.16 -48.67
C PHE A 7 -35.12 8.34 -47.40
N HIS A 8 -33.93 7.73 -47.28
CA HIS A 8 -33.51 7.01 -46.07
C HIS A 8 -32.50 7.86 -45.29
N PRO A 9 -32.87 8.45 -44.14
CA PRO A 9 -31.93 9.17 -43.29
C PRO A 9 -30.84 8.21 -42.80
N THR A 10 -29.57 8.63 -42.88
CA THR A 10 -28.45 7.79 -42.44
C THR A 10 -28.50 7.61 -40.92
N ASN A 11 -28.69 6.36 -40.47
CA ASN A 11 -28.78 6.00 -39.07
C ASN A 11 -27.44 6.27 -38.34
N ARG A 12 -27.46 7.22 -37.38
CA ARG A 12 -26.29 7.67 -36.62
C ARG A 12 -25.70 6.56 -35.74
N LEU A 13 -26.55 5.71 -35.13
CA LEU A 13 -26.14 4.54 -34.35
C LEU A 13 -25.43 3.50 -35.24
N ALA A 14 -25.94 3.26 -36.45
CA ALA A 14 -25.31 2.32 -37.40
C ALA A 14 -23.93 2.80 -37.89
N LYS A 15 -23.69 4.12 -37.91
CA LYS A 15 -22.35 4.68 -38.16
C LYS A 15 -21.42 4.48 -36.96
N LEU A 16 -21.91 4.71 -35.74
CA LEU A 16 -21.11 4.59 -34.51
C LEU A 16 -20.65 3.16 -34.22
N ILE A 17 -21.46 2.15 -34.54
CA ILE A 17 -21.08 0.72 -34.43
C ILE A 17 -19.87 0.38 -35.32
N LYS A 18 -19.68 1.10 -36.43
CA LYS A 18 -18.56 0.88 -37.37
C LYS A 18 -17.32 1.71 -37.05
N THR A 19 -17.41 2.65 -36.12
CA THR A 19 -16.27 3.46 -35.70
C THR A 19 -15.39 2.61 -34.77
N LYS A 20 -14.14 2.34 -35.16
CA LYS A 20 -13.16 1.69 -34.28
C LYS A 20 -12.84 2.61 -33.10
N GLY A 21 -13.52 2.41 -31.97
CA GLY A 21 -13.31 3.16 -30.72
C GLY A 21 -12.90 2.28 -29.54
N GLY A 22 -12.81 0.96 -29.73
CA GLY A 22 -12.34 0.03 -28.70
C GLY A 22 -10.82 -0.06 -28.67
N MET A 23 -10.27 -0.13 -27.47
CA MET A 23 -8.87 -0.46 -27.21
C MET A 23 -8.72 -1.99 -27.21
N LEU A 24 -7.60 -2.52 -27.72
CA LEU A 24 -7.33 -3.94 -27.57
C LEU A 24 -7.05 -4.24 -26.09
N VAL A 25 -7.48 -5.40 -25.61
CA VAL A 25 -7.25 -5.82 -24.21
C VAL A 25 -5.78 -5.71 -23.83
N ARG A 26 -4.87 -6.11 -24.71
CA ARG A 26 -3.42 -6.01 -24.48
C ARG A 26 -2.97 -4.55 -24.29
N ASP A 27 -3.50 -3.62 -25.08
CA ASP A 27 -3.10 -2.22 -25.03
C ASP A 27 -3.68 -1.56 -23.76
N ALA A 28 -4.85 -2.03 -23.31
CA ALA A 28 -5.44 -1.62 -22.04
C ALA A 28 -4.64 -2.12 -20.82
N ILE A 29 -4.11 -3.34 -20.87
CA ILE A 29 -3.23 -3.88 -19.82
C ILE A 29 -1.94 -3.07 -19.75
N ILE A 30 -1.28 -2.82 -20.89
CA ILE A 30 -0.04 -2.01 -20.94
C ILE A 30 -0.29 -0.62 -20.35
N ALA A 31 -1.36 0.05 -20.78
CA ALA A 31 -1.69 1.38 -20.26
C ALA A 31 -1.99 1.36 -18.75
N ALA A 32 -2.58 0.27 -18.23
CA ALA A 32 -2.81 0.10 -16.80
C ALA A 32 -1.50 -0.13 -16.03
N GLU A 33 -0.60 -0.96 -16.55
CA GLU A 33 0.74 -1.19 -15.97
C GLU A 33 1.56 0.09 -15.94
N GLU A 34 1.60 0.85 -17.04
CA GLU A 34 2.25 2.17 -17.10
C GLU A 34 1.64 3.16 -16.10
N GLY A 35 0.31 3.17 -15.97
CA GLY A 35 -0.40 4.00 -15.01
C GLY A 35 -0.04 3.67 -13.56
N VAL A 36 0.04 2.38 -13.21
CA VAL A 36 0.47 1.92 -11.88
C VAL A 36 1.93 2.26 -11.64
N GLU A 37 2.82 1.96 -12.59
CA GLU A 37 4.24 2.24 -12.46
C GLU A 37 4.53 3.74 -12.29
N GLY A 38 3.74 4.61 -12.92
CA GLY A 38 3.79 6.06 -12.73
C GLY A 38 3.49 6.53 -11.30
N LEU A 39 2.92 5.68 -10.44
CA LEU A 39 2.67 5.98 -9.02
C LEU A 39 3.84 5.59 -8.11
N ARG A 40 4.87 4.90 -8.61
CA ARG A 40 5.97 4.36 -7.79
C ARG A 40 6.62 5.44 -6.92
N GLU A 41 7.14 6.51 -7.53
CA GLU A 41 7.87 7.54 -6.80
C GLU A 41 6.99 8.23 -5.75
N ALA A 42 5.76 8.60 -6.12
CA ALA A 42 4.82 9.21 -5.18
C ALA A 42 4.48 8.27 -4.00
N SER A 43 4.34 6.97 -4.27
CA SER A 43 4.06 5.97 -3.23
C SER A 43 5.25 5.79 -2.28
N LEU A 44 6.48 5.79 -2.81
CA LEU A 44 7.70 5.73 -1.99
C LEU A 44 7.86 6.96 -1.10
N VAL A 45 7.55 8.15 -1.61
CA VAL A 45 7.53 9.38 -0.80
C VAL A 45 6.52 9.26 0.33
N VAL A 46 5.29 8.82 0.03
CA VAL A 46 4.26 8.63 1.06
C VAL A 46 4.67 7.57 2.09
N LEU A 47 5.34 6.50 1.65
CA LEU A 47 5.87 5.47 2.55
C LEU A 47 6.87 6.07 3.53
N ASP A 48 7.86 6.81 3.02
CA ASP A 48 8.93 7.41 3.83
C ASP A 48 8.38 8.47 4.79
N GLU A 49 7.45 9.31 4.34
CA GLU A 49 6.75 10.28 5.18
C GLU A 49 5.92 9.61 6.28
N THR A 50 5.21 8.52 5.95
CA THR A 50 4.38 7.80 6.92
C THR A 50 5.26 7.11 7.97
N LEU A 51 6.37 6.50 7.56
CA LEU A 51 7.32 5.90 8.48
C LEU A 51 7.94 6.97 9.40
N ALA A 52 8.32 8.12 8.86
CA ALA A 52 8.83 9.24 9.65
C ALA A 52 7.79 9.79 10.64
N GLU A 53 6.50 9.86 10.26
CA GLU A 53 5.43 10.26 11.16
C GLU A 53 5.26 9.27 12.32
N ILE A 54 5.28 7.96 12.03
CA ILE A 54 5.19 6.93 13.06
C ILE A 54 6.37 7.02 14.02
N GLU A 55 7.60 7.16 13.52
CA GLU A 55 8.81 7.32 14.34
C GLU A 55 8.73 8.54 15.25
N LEU A 56 8.27 9.68 14.73
CA LEU A 56 8.13 10.91 15.49
C LEU A 56 7.14 10.79 16.66
N ARG A 57 6.06 10.03 16.46
CA ARG A 57 4.94 9.93 17.40
C ARG A 57 5.06 8.76 18.37
N PHE A 58 5.51 7.60 17.88
CA PHE A 58 5.49 6.33 18.59
C PHE A 58 6.89 5.78 18.92
N GLY A 59 7.94 6.30 18.27
CA GLY A 59 9.31 5.84 18.49
C GLY A 59 9.82 6.09 19.90
N ALA A 60 10.88 5.37 20.30
CA ALA A 60 11.46 5.43 21.64
C ALA A 60 11.84 6.86 22.11
N SER A 61 12.17 7.74 21.18
CA SER A 61 12.56 9.14 21.45
C SER A 61 11.37 10.12 21.53
N ALA A 62 10.14 9.67 21.27
CA ALA A 62 8.97 10.52 21.25
C ALA A 62 8.55 10.91 22.68
N SER A 63 8.64 12.21 22.98
CA SER A 63 8.47 12.75 24.33
C SER A 63 7.05 12.58 24.92
N ASN A 64 6.03 12.41 24.08
CA ASN A 64 4.63 12.28 24.52
C ASN A 64 3.92 11.03 23.95
N ARG A 65 4.68 9.97 23.60
CA ARG A 65 4.09 8.77 23.00
C ARG A 65 3.02 8.09 23.83
N GLN A 66 3.03 8.28 25.15
CA GLN A 66 1.99 7.71 26.04
C GLN A 66 0.59 8.32 25.84
N ALA A 67 0.52 9.55 25.32
CA ALA A 67 -0.75 10.23 25.06
C ALA A 67 -1.34 9.89 23.67
N GLU A 68 -0.60 9.14 22.86
CA GLU A 68 -1.06 8.72 21.55
C GLU A 68 -2.22 7.71 21.67
N ARG A 69 -2.94 7.57 20.56
CA ARG A 69 -4.09 6.67 20.45
C ARG A 69 -3.71 5.39 19.70
N PHE A 70 -4.26 4.26 20.12
CA PHE A 70 -4.06 2.99 19.43
C PHE A 70 -4.54 3.05 17.98
N GLU A 71 -5.67 3.72 17.74
CA GLU A 71 -6.25 3.86 16.40
C GLU A 71 -5.36 4.69 15.46
N ASP A 72 -4.56 5.62 16.00
CA ASP A 72 -3.64 6.41 15.20
C ASP A 72 -2.47 5.58 14.68
N LEU A 73 -1.89 4.73 15.54
CA LEU A 73 -0.84 3.79 15.11
C LEU A 73 -1.40 2.81 14.07
N TYR A 74 -2.59 2.26 14.32
CA TYR A 74 -3.24 1.34 13.38
C TYR A 74 -3.49 2.01 12.02
N ARG A 75 -4.06 3.23 12.00
CA ARG A 75 -4.32 3.99 10.78
C ARG A 75 -3.04 4.29 9.98
N LEU A 76 -1.97 4.72 10.65
CA LEU A 76 -0.70 4.98 9.99
C LEU A 76 -0.08 3.69 9.43
N THR A 77 -0.25 2.58 10.14
CA THR A 77 0.23 1.28 9.67
C THR A 77 -0.56 0.78 8.44
N MET A 78 -1.87 1.00 8.39
CA MET A 78 -2.66 0.72 7.18
C MET A 78 -2.18 1.54 5.98
N ARG A 79 -1.86 2.82 6.21
CA ARG A 79 -1.29 3.68 5.16
C ARG A 79 0.05 3.15 4.65
N LEU A 80 0.91 2.60 5.51
CA LEU A 80 2.15 1.92 5.07
C LEU A 80 1.85 0.73 4.17
N ILE A 81 0.90 -0.13 4.56
CA ILE A 81 0.51 -1.31 3.77
C ILE A 81 0.04 -0.88 2.38
N ASP A 82 -0.86 0.11 2.31
CA ASP A 82 -1.44 0.61 1.05
C ASP A 82 -0.39 1.09 0.03
N VAL A 83 0.73 1.66 0.48
CA VAL A 83 1.77 2.22 -0.41
C VAL A 83 3.00 1.33 -0.57
N SER A 84 3.06 0.21 0.16
CA SER A 84 4.22 -0.70 0.19
C SER A 84 4.33 -1.63 -1.01
N THR A 85 3.33 -1.67 -1.90
CA THR A 85 3.33 -2.52 -3.11
C THR A 85 4.62 -2.42 -3.94
N PHE A 86 5.21 -1.22 -4.04
CA PHE A 86 6.42 -1.00 -4.85
C PHE A 86 7.73 -1.46 -4.19
N VAL A 87 7.66 -1.94 -2.94
CA VAL A 87 8.77 -2.49 -2.14
C VAL A 87 8.44 -3.87 -1.57
N SER A 88 7.60 -4.64 -2.27
CA SER A 88 7.13 -5.95 -1.81
C SER A 88 8.25 -6.97 -1.60
N ASP A 89 9.37 -6.83 -2.32
CA ASP A 89 10.56 -7.66 -2.16
C ASP A 89 11.37 -7.34 -0.89
N ALA A 90 11.13 -6.17 -0.28
CA ALA A 90 11.78 -5.74 0.94
C ALA A 90 11.07 -6.23 2.22
N GLY A 91 9.84 -6.74 2.13
CA GLY A 91 9.07 -7.26 3.27
C GLY A 91 8.49 -6.18 4.20
N VAL A 92 8.43 -4.92 3.73
CA VAL A 92 7.89 -3.77 4.50
C VAL A 92 6.39 -3.95 4.77
N ASP A 93 5.65 -4.47 3.81
CA ASP A 93 4.22 -4.80 3.91
C ASP A 93 3.96 -5.81 5.03
N GLN A 94 4.74 -6.90 5.08
CA GLN A 94 4.60 -7.96 6.08
C GLN A 94 4.94 -7.45 7.49
N ALA A 95 5.99 -6.62 7.61
CA ALA A 95 6.33 -5.98 8.89
C ALA A 95 5.24 -4.99 9.34
N ALA A 96 4.66 -4.22 8.42
CA ALA A 96 3.56 -3.32 8.71
C ALA A 96 2.30 -4.11 9.14
N VAL A 97 1.94 -5.19 8.47
CA VAL A 97 0.84 -6.09 8.91
C VAL A 97 1.08 -6.60 10.34
N SER A 98 2.31 -6.99 10.68
CA SER A 98 2.64 -7.41 12.05
C SER A 98 2.49 -6.26 13.07
N LEU A 99 2.92 -5.04 12.73
CA LEU A 99 2.74 -3.86 13.58
C LEU A 99 1.26 -3.50 13.77
N ALA A 100 0.43 -3.67 12.74
CA ALA A 100 -1.01 -3.47 12.85
C ALA A 100 -1.63 -4.44 13.88
N GLY A 101 -1.18 -5.69 13.89
CA GLY A 101 -1.56 -6.66 14.92
C GLY A 101 -1.12 -6.25 16.33
N VAL A 102 0.07 -5.63 16.49
CA VAL A 102 0.49 -5.06 17.78
C VAL A 102 -0.45 -3.93 18.21
N ALA A 103 -0.77 -3.00 17.30
CA ALA A 103 -1.64 -1.85 17.59
C ALA A 103 -3.05 -2.30 17.98
N ASP A 104 -3.62 -3.26 17.25
CA ASP A 104 -4.93 -3.85 17.51
C ASP A 104 -4.97 -4.53 18.88
N HIS A 105 -3.98 -5.38 19.19
CA HIS A 105 -3.88 -6.02 20.49
C HIS A 105 -3.71 -5.00 21.65
N CYS A 106 -2.94 -3.93 21.44
CA CYS A 106 -2.84 -2.86 22.43
C CYS A 106 -4.19 -2.18 22.66
N ALA A 107 -5.00 -2.00 21.62
CA ALA A 107 -6.36 -1.45 21.73
C ALA A 107 -7.29 -2.40 22.50
N GLU A 108 -7.24 -3.71 22.22
CA GLU A 108 -8.03 -4.72 22.91
C GLU A 108 -7.73 -4.80 24.42
N VAL A 109 -6.44 -4.76 24.78
CA VAL A 109 -5.99 -4.85 26.18
C VAL A 109 -6.03 -3.49 26.88
N GLY A 110 -6.03 -2.38 26.13
CA GLY A 110 -5.97 -1.02 26.65
C GLY A 110 -4.59 -0.64 27.21
N ALA A 111 -3.53 -1.30 26.76
CA ALA A 111 -2.17 -1.09 27.25
C ALA A 111 -1.14 -1.14 26.13
N TRP A 112 -0.21 -0.19 26.13
CA TRP A 112 0.87 -0.13 25.16
C TRP A 112 1.94 -1.20 25.39
N ARG A 113 2.38 -1.83 24.30
CA ARG A 113 3.52 -2.75 24.26
C ARG A 113 4.73 -2.08 23.60
N TRP A 114 5.29 -1.07 24.26
CA TRP A 114 6.35 -0.23 23.68
C TRP A 114 7.55 -1.01 23.14
N ASN A 115 8.03 -2.03 23.85
CA ASN A 115 9.13 -2.87 23.35
C ASN A 115 8.79 -3.58 22.03
N ALA A 116 7.53 -4.00 21.85
CA ALA A 116 7.09 -4.61 20.61
C ALA A 116 7.04 -3.56 19.49
N ILE A 117 6.51 -2.38 19.77
CA ILE A 117 6.45 -1.26 18.82
C ILE A 117 7.86 -0.87 18.38
N ASP A 118 8.76 -0.60 19.33
CA ASP A 118 10.13 -0.15 19.07
C ASP A 118 10.88 -1.15 18.15
N VAL A 119 10.76 -2.45 18.40
CA VAL A 119 11.37 -3.49 17.53
C VAL A 119 10.76 -3.51 16.13
N HIS A 120 9.45 -3.30 15.98
CA HIS A 120 8.81 -3.24 14.66
C HIS A 120 9.24 -1.99 13.88
N LEU A 121 9.42 -0.87 14.57
CA LEU A 121 9.90 0.38 13.97
C LEU A 121 11.34 0.26 13.48
N ASP A 122 12.23 -0.30 14.30
CA ASP A 122 13.61 -0.61 13.90
C ASP A 122 13.66 -1.55 12.69
N ALA A 123 12.82 -2.59 12.69
CA ALA A 123 12.75 -3.54 11.59
C ALA A 123 12.19 -2.90 10.31
N LEU A 124 11.15 -2.06 10.40
CA LEU A 124 10.60 -1.32 9.25
C LEU A 124 11.65 -0.41 8.61
N ARG A 125 12.45 0.28 9.42
CA ARG A 125 13.57 1.11 8.93
C ARG A 125 14.66 0.28 8.26
N LEU A 126 14.99 -0.88 8.83
CA LEU A 126 15.99 -1.77 8.25
C LEU A 126 15.48 -2.37 6.93
N LEU A 127 14.25 -2.87 6.89
CA LEU A 127 13.64 -3.43 5.69
C LEU A 127 13.49 -2.38 4.59
N ARG A 128 13.08 -1.16 4.94
CA ARG A 128 12.98 -0.06 3.98
C ARG A 128 14.34 0.35 3.39
N SER A 129 15.41 0.27 4.17
CA SER A 129 16.75 0.71 3.73
C SER A 129 17.50 -0.36 2.95
N VAL A 130 17.46 -1.62 3.39
CA VAL A 130 18.28 -2.71 2.81
C VAL A 130 17.52 -4.03 2.62
N GLY A 131 16.21 -4.07 2.88
CA GLY A 131 15.43 -5.31 2.91
C GLY A 131 15.47 -6.11 1.61
N ALA A 132 15.46 -5.43 0.46
CA ALA A 132 15.57 -6.06 -0.86
C ALA A 132 16.96 -6.68 -1.11
N GLU A 133 18.01 -6.15 -0.45
CA GLU A 133 19.39 -6.62 -0.56
C GLU A 133 19.71 -7.78 0.41
N LEU A 134 18.89 -7.96 1.45
CA LEU A 134 19.06 -9.06 2.39
C LEU A 134 18.82 -10.41 1.73
N PRO A 135 19.58 -11.46 2.13
CA PRO A 135 19.24 -12.83 1.78
C PRO A 135 17.79 -13.14 2.17
N ALA A 136 17.05 -13.78 1.27
CA ALA A 136 15.63 -14.04 1.47
C ALA A 136 15.34 -14.81 2.78
N ALA A 137 16.24 -15.72 3.17
CA ALA A 137 16.14 -16.47 4.42
C ALA A 137 16.26 -15.55 5.67
N ASP A 138 17.18 -14.59 5.65
CA ASP A 138 17.39 -13.67 6.77
C ASP A 138 16.23 -12.67 6.90
N ARG A 139 15.75 -12.17 5.76
CA ARG A 139 14.55 -11.33 5.70
C ARG A 139 13.33 -12.08 6.25
N GLN A 140 13.11 -13.32 5.81
CA GLN A 140 11.99 -14.13 6.30
C GLN A 140 12.10 -14.42 7.80
N ALA A 141 13.30 -14.73 8.30
CA ALA A 141 13.53 -14.96 9.72
C ALA A 141 13.21 -13.72 10.57
N MET A 142 13.52 -12.52 10.07
CA MET A 142 13.15 -11.25 10.70
C MET A 142 11.63 -11.08 10.77
N ILE A 143 10.93 -11.28 9.65
CA ILE A 143 9.46 -11.19 9.57
C ILE A 143 8.80 -12.20 10.53
N ASP A 144 9.27 -13.45 10.55
CA ASP A 144 8.78 -14.48 11.47
C ASP A 144 9.01 -14.11 12.94
N GLY A 145 10.11 -13.41 13.22
CA GLY A 145 10.42 -12.84 14.53
C GLY A 145 9.42 -11.76 14.93
N LEU A 146 9.13 -10.81 14.04
CA LEU A 146 8.13 -9.77 14.25
C LEU A 146 6.74 -10.37 14.51
N TYR A 147 6.33 -11.36 13.72
CA TYR A 147 5.07 -12.06 13.89
C TYR A 147 4.95 -12.74 15.27
N ARG A 148 6.04 -13.35 15.75
CA ARG A 148 6.07 -13.94 17.11
C ARG A 148 5.97 -12.88 18.20
N VAL A 149 6.53 -11.69 17.99
CA VAL A 149 6.43 -10.57 18.93
C VAL A 149 5.01 -10.02 18.96
N SER A 150 4.31 -9.92 17.82
CA SER A 150 2.94 -9.42 17.79
C SER A 150 1.95 -10.32 18.54
N HIS A 151 2.14 -11.64 18.49
CA HIS A 151 1.22 -12.64 19.07
C HIS A 151 1.54 -13.10 20.51
N ARG A 152 2.49 -12.44 21.19
CA ARG A 152 2.86 -12.74 22.59
C ARG A 152 2.20 -11.81 23.58
#